data_AF-A0A9P1C6X8-F1
#
_entry.id   AF-A0A9P1C6X8-F1
#
_cell.length_a   1.000
_cell.length_b   1.000
_cell.length_c   1.000
_cell.angle_alpha   90.00
_cell.angle_beta   90.00
_cell.angle_gamma   90.00
#
_symmetry.space_group_name_H-M   'P 1'
#
loop_
_entity.id
_entity.type
_entity.pdbx_description
1 polymer ?
#
loop_
_entity_poly.entity_id
_entity_poly.type
_entity_poly.pdbx_seq_one_letter_code
_entity_poly.pdbx_strand_id
1 'polypeptide(L)'
;MVWGISLGLLLGGFLCGYLFGRRRSKDGCNDKEKPKRRSDSNFTDRDAILELEQRLNQEGTLRLARQVTGGSPPRSPRPARNHSHSRLREDTMSIASSNDDAGKIYGLGGYSQSNRVLLCMVGLPARGKSYITKMLMRYLTWSGFPVKAFNAGNLRRQTGNCSASAEFFSSAESATKMREQIADECMHEAIAWLRMHKSVCVAIFDATNTTTRRRQRIIDKCRQVTGITPVFVESICDNKEILERNYKLKLDNDDYRNMDPIKARLDFIRRVEEYKSRYQTVSDQEDEGEICYVKLYNVGQKVEMHHCSGYLMSQIGFFLSNIHIQPRCIWLTRHAESGDQLSGILGSHRGELTHNGRNYCRELASFLHKCRREMEEAGHVESCGDFLVLMGTAPVHYSTLQSMIKSSSSSLSDGDPSPASISGASSPPAVPVNCKGFQAMSTSLLNELDGGVCNGLSYAEIIRDYPDLWAARERDKLNFRYPNGESYQDVIGRLRPIIIELERQRRSILVISHLAVQRCLYAYFTGTPMEEIPYLNMDMHTVVELRPGAFDCQVRSENLWDTSPECPTPLR
;
A
#
# COMPACT_ATOMS: atom_id res chain seq x y z
N MET A 1 73.19 -10.99 5.05
CA MET A 1 72.83 -12.04 6.03
C MET A 1 71.38 -12.40 5.71
N VAL A 2 71.03 -13.53 5.06
CA VAL A 2 71.23 -14.96 5.46
C VAL A 2 70.49 -15.24 6.78
N TRP A 3 69.46 -16.08 6.96
CA TRP A 3 68.52 -16.94 6.16
C TRP A 3 67.19 -17.05 7.01
N GLY A 4 66.06 -17.68 6.67
CA GLY A 4 65.57 -18.42 5.49
C GLY A 4 64.48 -19.46 5.85
N ILE A 5 63.70 -19.95 4.86
CA ILE A 5 62.92 -21.23 4.83
C ILE A 5 61.57 -21.37 5.61
N SER A 6 60.48 -21.38 4.82
CA SER A 6 59.32 -22.32 4.76
C SER A 6 58.31 -22.61 5.91
N LEU A 7 57.04 -22.39 5.56
CA LEU A 7 55.94 -23.38 5.39
C LEU A 7 55.47 -24.27 6.59
N GLY A 8 54.17 -24.26 6.90
CA GLY A 8 53.54 -25.31 7.73
C GLY A 8 52.07 -25.03 8.10
N LEU A 9 51.16 -25.99 7.83
CA LEU A 9 49.70 -25.87 7.96
C LEU A 9 49.14 -26.71 9.13
N LEU A 10 47.95 -26.30 9.60
CA LEU A 10 46.83 -27.11 10.14
C LEU A 10 46.81 -27.68 11.57
N LEU A 11 45.64 -27.42 12.18
CA LEU A 11 44.77 -28.31 12.99
C LEU A 11 45.15 -28.76 14.41
N GLY A 12 44.18 -28.56 15.31
CA GLY A 12 43.81 -29.54 16.33
C GLY A 12 43.50 -28.97 17.71
N GLY A 13 42.51 -29.56 18.41
CA GLY A 13 42.47 -29.50 19.88
C GLY A 13 41.16 -29.06 20.53
N PHE A 14 40.18 -29.97 20.57
CA PHE A 14 39.11 -29.99 21.58
C PHE A 14 39.63 -29.81 23.02
N LEU A 15 38.80 -29.26 23.90
CA LEU A 15 38.84 -29.60 25.34
C LEU A 15 37.57 -30.37 25.76
N CYS A 16 37.72 -31.19 26.80
CA CYS A 16 36.81 -32.27 27.20
C CYS A 16 36.12 -31.97 28.54
N GLY A 17 35.06 -32.71 28.89
CA GLY A 17 34.32 -32.56 30.15
C GLY A 17 33.08 -33.46 30.25
N TYR A 18 33.23 -34.79 30.19
CA TYR A 18 33.18 -35.69 31.37
C TYR A 18 31.88 -35.68 32.20
N LEU A 19 31.15 -36.81 32.18
CA LEU A 19 31.15 -37.77 33.30
C LEU A 19 30.39 -39.07 32.96
N PHE A 20 30.86 -40.20 33.50
CA PHE A 20 30.39 -41.56 33.18
C PHE A 20 29.85 -42.29 34.43
N GLY A 21 28.76 -43.05 34.29
CA GLY A 21 28.11 -43.82 35.38
C GLY A 21 27.85 -45.29 35.01
N ARG A 22 28.85 -46.14 35.21
CA ARG A 22 28.90 -47.61 34.98
C ARG A 22 27.62 -48.41 35.33
N ARG A 23 27.29 -49.45 34.54
CA ARG A 23 27.65 -50.87 34.85
C ARG A 23 27.41 -51.89 33.70
N ARG A 24 28.29 -52.90 33.66
CA ARG A 24 28.28 -54.20 32.93
C ARG A 24 27.14 -55.11 33.46
N SER A 25 26.73 -56.25 32.87
CA SER A 25 27.01 -57.03 31.64
C SER A 25 26.05 -58.24 31.62
N LYS A 26 25.69 -58.78 30.44
CA LYS A 26 25.84 -60.21 30.05
C LYS A 26 25.00 -60.60 28.84
N ASP A 27 25.51 -61.61 28.13
CA ASP A 27 25.00 -62.17 26.88
C ASP A 27 23.80 -63.11 27.08
N GLY A 28 23.03 -63.30 26.01
CA GLY A 28 21.92 -64.23 25.94
C GLY A 28 21.48 -64.47 24.50
N CYS A 29 22.05 -65.48 23.85
CA CYS A 29 21.69 -65.89 22.49
C CYS A 29 20.42 -66.76 22.50
N ASN A 30 19.51 -66.55 21.54
CA ASN A 30 18.81 -67.66 20.87
C ASN A 30 18.07 -67.21 19.60
N ASP A 31 18.03 -68.11 18.62
CA ASP A 31 17.49 -67.90 17.27
C ASP A 31 15.96 -67.76 17.19
N LYS A 32 15.46 -67.04 16.17
CA LYS A 32 14.73 -67.65 15.02
C LYS A 32 14.30 -66.64 13.94
N GLU A 33 14.07 -67.17 12.75
CA GLU A 33 13.98 -66.46 11.46
C GLU A 33 12.66 -65.71 11.22
N LYS A 34 12.72 -64.56 10.50
CA LYS A 34 12.03 -64.33 9.20
C LYS A 34 12.31 -62.91 8.63
N PRO A 35 12.20 -62.69 7.31
CA PRO A 35 12.79 -61.51 6.66
C PRO A 35 11.90 -60.26 6.72
N LYS A 36 12.50 -59.12 7.08
CA LYS A 36 11.90 -57.79 6.87
C LYS A 36 12.25 -57.26 5.47
N ARG A 37 11.24 -57.04 4.63
CA ARG A 37 11.36 -56.14 3.46
C ARG A 37 11.68 -54.74 3.98
N ARG A 38 12.76 -54.12 3.49
CA ARG A 38 13.01 -52.68 3.71
C ARG A 38 12.13 -51.87 2.76
N SER A 39 11.62 -50.76 3.26
CA SER A 39 10.76 -49.81 2.55
C SER A 39 11.58 -48.58 2.12
N ASP A 40 12.31 -48.70 1.03
CA ASP A 40 13.01 -47.56 0.44
C ASP A 40 12.01 -46.70 -0.35
N SER A 41 11.53 -45.62 0.27
CA SER A 41 10.57 -44.67 -0.32
C SER A 41 10.88 -43.19 -0.03
N ASN A 42 11.92 -42.90 0.77
CA ASN A 42 12.29 -41.53 1.14
C ASN A 42 13.41 -40.92 0.25
N PHE A 43 13.92 -41.66 -0.74
CA PHE A 43 15.02 -41.18 -1.60
C PHE A 43 14.54 -40.55 -2.91
N THR A 44 13.36 -40.94 -3.42
CA THR A 44 12.85 -40.49 -4.73
C THR A 44 12.26 -39.08 -4.73
N ASP A 45 11.63 -38.64 -3.62
CA ASP A 45 10.93 -37.35 -3.58
C ASP A 45 11.89 -36.14 -3.58
N ARG A 46 13.08 -36.27 -3.00
CA ARG A 46 14.09 -35.19 -3.00
C ARG A 46 14.69 -34.96 -4.38
N ASP A 47 14.98 -36.03 -5.11
CA ASP A 47 15.54 -35.93 -6.46
C ASP A 47 14.48 -35.40 -7.44
N ALA A 48 13.21 -35.78 -7.28
CA ALA A 48 12.10 -35.19 -8.03
C ALA A 48 11.90 -33.69 -7.77
N ILE A 49 12.09 -33.23 -6.52
CA ILE A 49 12.09 -31.79 -6.18
C ILE A 49 13.23 -31.07 -6.91
N LEU A 50 14.46 -31.59 -6.81
CA LEU A 50 15.64 -31.02 -7.48
C LEU A 50 15.49 -30.98 -9.00
N GLU A 51 14.94 -32.03 -9.61
CA GLU A 51 14.74 -32.08 -11.06
C GLU A 51 13.68 -31.07 -11.55
N LEU A 52 12.59 -30.90 -10.81
CA LEU A 52 11.57 -29.88 -11.11
C LEU A 52 12.10 -28.45 -10.90
N GLU A 53 12.85 -28.20 -9.82
CA GLU A 53 13.50 -26.91 -9.57
C GLU A 53 14.58 -26.60 -10.62
N GLN A 54 15.30 -27.60 -11.13
CA GLN A 54 16.27 -27.42 -12.22
C GLN A 54 15.62 -27.14 -13.58
N ARG A 55 14.52 -27.83 -13.94
CA ARG A 55 13.79 -27.56 -15.20
C ARG A 55 13.23 -26.14 -15.23
N LEU A 56 12.69 -25.64 -14.11
CA LEU A 56 12.26 -24.24 -13.96
C LEU A 56 13.41 -23.22 -14.07
N ASN A 57 14.66 -23.63 -13.84
CA ASN A 57 15.82 -22.74 -13.91
C ASN A 57 16.43 -22.62 -15.31
N GLN A 58 16.25 -23.60 -16.21
CA GLN A 58 16.96 -23.65 -17.50
C GLN A 58 16.22 -22.92 -18.65
N GLU A 59 14.89 -22.84 -18.63
CA GLU A 59 14.10 -22.28 -19.76
C GLU A 59 14.03 -20.74 -19.79
N GLY A 60 14.61 -20.04 -18.81
CA GLY A 60 14.54 -18.57 -18.69
C GLY A 60 15.37 -17.75 -19.70
N THR A 61 15.95 -18.38 -20.74
CA THR A 61 16.89 -17.73 -21.68
C THR A 61 16.36 -17.70 -23.12
N LEU A 62 15.27 -16.96 -23.35
CA LEU A 62 14.85 -16.58 -24.71
C LEU A 62 15.49 -15.25 -25.11
N ARG A 63 16.09 -15.24 -26.31
CA ARG A 63 17.05 -14.22 -26.76
C ARG A 63 16.37 -12.91 -27.16
N LEU A 64 16.67 -11.83 -26.44
CA LEU A 64 16.45 -10.46 -26.94
C LEU A 64 17.42 -10.17 -28.09
N ALA A 65 16.92 -10.27 -29.33
CA ALA A 65 17.68 -9.93 -30.52
C ALA A 65 17.91 -8.41 -30.58
N ARG A 66 19.19 -8.02 -30.51
CA ARG A 66 19.67 -6.64 -30.61
C ARG A 66 19.53 -6.14 -32.05
N GLN A 67 18.67 -5.15 -32.29
CA GLN A 67 18.67 -4.39 -33.54
C GLN A 67 19.00 -2.92 -33.28
N VAL A 68 20.04 -2.44 -33.96
CA VAL A 68 20.52 -1.05 -33.92
C VAL A 68 20.32 -0.45 -35.30
N THR A 69 19.48 0.58 -35.38
CA THR A 69 19.50 1.73 -36.30
C THR A 69 18.46 2.71 -35.74
N GLY A 70 18.59 4.04 -35.79
CA GLY A 70 19.49 4.85 -36.60
C GLY A 70 18.66 5.82 -37.45
N GLY A 71 18.01 6.80 -36.82
CA GLY A 71 17.13 7.75 -37.52
C GLY A 71 16.79 8.98 -36.66
N SER A 72 17.10 10.17 -37.18
CA SER A 72 16.82 11.45 -36.54
C SER A 72 15.34 11.87 -36.70
N PRO A 73 14.73 12.58 -35.75
CA PRO A 73 13.33 13.01 -35.84
C PRO A 73 13.15 14.15 -36.86
N PRO A 74 12.05 14.15 -37.65
CA PRO A 74 11.68 15.29 -38.48
C PRO A 74 11.11 16.44 -37.62
N ARG A 75 11.36 17.68 -38.05
CA ARG A 75 10.83 18.89 -37.38
C ARG A 75 9.33 19.06 -37.64
N SER A 76 8.56 19.34 -36.59
CA SER A 76 7.17 19.81 -36.71
C SER A 76 7.08 21.33 -36.97
N PRO A 77 6.06 21.82 -37.70
CA PRO A 77 5.87 23.25 -37.94
C PRO A 77 5.32 23.99 -36.71
N ARG A 78 5.65 25.28 -36.58
CA ARG A 78 5.08 26.18 -35.58
C ARG A 78 3.63 26.56 -35.94
N PRO A 79 2.67 26.60 -35.00
CA PRO A 79 1.37 27.23 -35.23
C PRO A 79 1.51 28.77 -35.24
N ALA A 80 0.79 29.42 -36.15
CA ALA A 80 0.74 30.88 -36.23
C ALA A 80 -0.17 31.47 -35.12
N ARG A 81 0.20 32.65 -34.62
CA ARG A 81 -0.69 33.50 -33.83
C ARG A 81 -1.90 33.91 -34.68
N ASN A 82 -3.10 33.80 -34.12
CA ASN A 82 -4.21 34.68 -34.50
C ASN A 82 -5.03 35.02 -33.24
N HIS A 83 -5.13 36.31 -32.95
CA HIS A 83 -6.03 36.84 -31.92
C HIS A 83 -7.42 37.02 -32.54
N SER A 84 -8.47 36.61 -31.84
CA SER A 84 -9.78 37.25 -31.97
C SER A 84 -10.52 37.21 -30.63
N HIS A 85 -11.05 38.36 -30.22
CA HIS A 85 -11.83 38.51 -28.99
C HIS A 85 -13.31 38.28 -29.27
N SER A 86 -14.00 37.53 -28.40
CA SER A 86 -15.44 37.78 -28.17
C SER A 86 -15.93 37.30 -26.80
N ARG A 87 -16.14 38.28 -25.91
CA ARG A 87 -17.24 38.41 -24.93
C ARG A 87 -17.65 37.17 -24.13
N LEU A 88 -17.26 37.17 -22.85
CA LEU A 88 -17.97 36.45 -21.79
C LEU A 88 -19.39 37.00 -21.64
N ARG A 89 -20.36 36.12 -21.39
CA ARG A 89 -21.64 36.45 -20.75
C ARG A 89 -21.63 35.85 -19.36
N GLU A 90 -21.96 36.67 -18.36
CA GLU A 90 -22.39 36.20 -17.06
C GLU A 90 -23.82 35.64 -17.22
N ASP A 91 -24.09 34.49 -16.63
CA ASP A 91 -25.47 34.05 -16.33
C ASP A 91 -25.46 33.26 -15.01
N THR A 92 -26.50 33.51 -14.20
CA THR A 92 -26.51 33.27 -12.75
C THR A 92 -26.77 31.81 -12.38
N MET A 93 -25.99 31.25 -11.45
CA MET A 93 -26.31 29.95 -10.84
C MET A 93 -27.40 30.08 -9.76
N SER A 94 -28.62 29.65 -10.09
CA SER A 94 -29.69 29.43 -9.10
C SER A 94 -29.45 28.12 -8.34
N ILE A 95 -29.34 28.19 -7.02
CA ILE A 95 -29.25 27.01 -6.14
C ILE A 95 -30.62 26.34 -6.07
N ALA A 96 -30.73 25.11 -6.58
CA ALA A 96 -31.88 24.25 -6.38
C ALA A 96 -31.55 23.18 -5.33
N SER A 97 -32.22 23.23 -4.19
CA SER A 97 -32.13 22.21 -3.14
C SER A 97 -33.06 21.03 -3.46
N SER A 98 -32.50 19.85 -3.70
CA SER A 98 -33.27 18.60 -3.77
C SER A 98 -32.62 17.54 -2.86
N ASN A 99 -33.36 17.13 -1.83
CA ASN A 99 -33.03 15.95 -1.03
C ASN A 99 -33.23 14.70 -1.89
N ASP A 100 -32.15 14.06 -2.32
CA ASP A 100 -32.20 12.71 -2.88
C ASP A 100 -31.16 11.84 -2.17
N ASP A 101 -31.61 10.70 -1.64
CA ASP A 101 -30.81 9.69 -0.95
C ASP A 101 -30.04 8.80 -1.96
N ALA A 102 -29.48 9.43 -2.99
CA ALA A 102 -28.57 8.81 -3.93
C ALA A 102 -27.17 8.82 -3.30
N GLY A 103 -26.60 7.63 -3.07
CA GLY A 103 -25.27 7.45 -2.48
C GLY A 103 -24.26 8.43 -3.07
N LYS A 104 -23.94 9.46 -2.28
CA LYS A 104 -23.28 10.68 -2.74
C LYS A 104 -21.86 10.34 -3.19
N ILE A 105 -21.58 10.51 -4.48
CA ILE A 105 -20.21 10.38 -5.01
C ILE A 105 -19.52 11.73 -4.88
N TYR A 106 -18.42 11.74 -4.14
CA TYR A 106 -17.74 12.97 -3.75
C TYR A 106 -16.48 13.24 -4.60
N GLY A 107 -16.32 14.49 -5.04
CA GLY A 107 -15.22 14.94 -5.91
C GLY A 107 -15.43 14.63 -7.40
N LEU A 108 -14.33 14.53 -8.17
CA LEU A 108 -14.33 14.33 -9.63
C LEU A 108 -15.14 13.12 -10.13
N GLY A 109 -15.42 12.14 -9.26
CA GLY A 109 -16.32 11.01 -9.56
C GLY A 109 -17.74 11.44 -9.95
N GLY A 110 -18.21 12.62 -9.52
CA GLY A 110 -19.52 13.17 -9.90
C GLY A 110 -19.61 13.68 -11.35
N TYR A 111 -18.47 13.92 -12.02
CA TYR A 111 -18.42 14.36 -13.42
C TYR A 111 -18.17 13.22 -14.42
N SER A 112 -17.86 12.02 -13.93
CA SER A 112 -17.74 10.83 -14.79
C SER A 112 -19.13 10.30 -15.14
N GLN A 113 -19.32 9.93 -16.41
CA GLN A 113 -20.53 9.21 -16.85
C GLN A 113 -20.77 7.96 -15.99
N SER A 114 -22.02 7.47 -15.99
CA SER A 114 -22.57 6.37 -15.18
C SER A 114 -21.99 4.96 -15.48
N ASN A 115 -20.71 4.87 -15.80
CA ASN A 115 -19.99 3.63 -16.02
C ASN A 115 -19.64 2.97 -14.69
N ARG A 116 -20.16 1.77 -14.51
CA ARG A 116 -19.87 0.87 -13.39
C ARG A 116 -18.82 -0.12 -13.85
N VAL A 117 -17.76 -0.32 -13.08
CA VAL A 117 -16.59 -1.08 -13.55
C VAL A 117 -16.55 -2.46 -12.91
N LEU A 118 -16.43 -3.49 -13.75
CA LEU A 118 -16.10 -4.85 -13.33
C LEU A 118 -14.60 -5.07 -13.53
N LEU A 119 -13.81 -4.90 -12.46
CA LEU A 119 -12.38 -5.17 -12.46
C LEU A 119 -12.11 -6.68 -12.37
N CYS A 120 -11.73 -7.28 -13.48
CA CYS A 120 -11.50 -8.72 -13.59
C CYS A 120 -10.02 -9.03 -13.39
N MET A 121 -9.66 -9.65 -12.26
CA MET A 121 -8.28 -10.04 -12.01
C MET A 121 -7.88 -11.20 -12.94
N VAL A 122 -6.68 -11.14 -13.52
CA VAL A 122 -6.13 -12.16 -14.42
C VAL A 122 -4.72 -12.58 -13.95
N GLY A 123 -4.39 -13.87 -14.14
CA GLY A 123 -3.04 -14.39 -14.00
C GLY A 123 -2.94 -15.64 -13.13
N LEU A 124 -1.75 -16.23 -13.05
CA LEU A 124 -1.48 -17.49 -12.35
C LEU A 124 -1.66 -17.39 -10.82
N PRO A 125 -1.81 -18.52 -10.09
CA PRO A 125 -1.74 -18.53 -8.63
C PRO A 125 -0.43 -17.91 -8.11
N ALA A 126 -0.49 -17.32 -6.90
CA ALA A 126 0.61 -16.63 -6.23
C ALA A 126 1.32 -15.49 -7.00
N ARG A 127 0.73 -14.95 -8.09
CA ARG A 127 1.21 -13.73 -8.77
C ARG A 127 0.63 -12.44 -8.18
N GLY A 128 0.41 -12.35 -6.86
CA GLY A 128 -0.01 -11.10 -6.21
C GLY A 128 -1.44 -10.58 -6.47
N LYS A 129 -2.32 -11.28 -7.22
CA LYS A 129 -3.70 -10.82 -7.50
C LYS A 129 -4.46 -10.33 -6.26
N SER A 130 -4.53 -11.15 -5.20
CA SER A 130 -5.25 -10.79 -3.97
C SER A 130 -4.56 -9.68 -3.15
N TYR A 131 -3.27 -9.39 -3.39
CA TYR A 131 -2.62 -8.16 -2.87
C TYR A 131 -3.14 -6.95 -3.64
N ILE A 132 -3.10 -6.99 -4.99
CA ILE A 132 -3.61 -5.93 -5.86
C ILE A 132 -5.08 -5.63 -5.57
N THR A 133 -5.93 -6.66 -5.40
CA THR A 133 -7.34 -6.52 -4.98
C THR A 133 -7.46 -5.70 -3.70
N LYS A 134 -6.72 -6.04 -2.64
CA LYS A 134 -6.77 -5.30 -1.36
C LYS A 134 -6.28 -3.86 -1.51
N MET A 135 -5.17 -3.63 -2.21
CA MET A 135 -4.65 -2.27 -2.45
C MET A 135 -5.66 -1.41 -3.22
N LEU A 136 -6.29 -1.96 -4.27
CA LEU A 136 -7.32 -1.27 -5.05
C LEU A 136 -8.59 -1.00 -4.24
N MET A 137 -9.09 -1.93 -3.43
CA MET A 137 -10.23 -1.66 -2.54
C MET A 137 -9.90 -0.49 -1.62
N ARG A 138 -8.74 -0.53 -0.94
CA ARG A 138 -8.32 0.51 0.01
C ARG A 138 -8.25 1.88 -0.65
N TYR A 139 -7.58 1.99 -1.79
CA TYR A 139 -7.45 3.23 -2.55
C TYR A 139 -8.75 3.77 -3.11
N LEU A 140 -9.58 2.92 -3.71
CA LEU A 140 -10.83 3.36 -4.34
C LEU A 140 -11.90 3.71 -3.30
N THR A 141 -12.04 2.91 -2.23
CA THR A 141 -12.95 3.21 -1.12
C THR A 141 -12.54 4.50 -0.41
N TRP A 142 -11.28 4.68 -0.05
CA TRP A 142 -10.78 5.92 0.55
C TRP A 142 -10.90 7.12 -0.40
N SER A 143 -10.83 6.89 -1.72
CA SER A 143 -11.12 7.91 -2.74
C SER A 143 -12.62 8.23 -2.90
N GLY A 144 -13.52 7.59 -2.16
CA GLY A 144 -14.97 7.85 -2.18
C GLY A 144 -15.75 7.07 -3.23
N PHE A 145 -15.19 5.99 -3.80
CA PHE A 145 -15.93 5.09 -4.70
C PHE A 145 -16.50 3.90 -3.92
N PRO A 146 -17.78 3.53 -4.10
CA PRO A 146 -18.30 2.26 -3.62
C PRO A 146 -17.56 1.10 -4.30
N VAL A 147 -16.87 0.26 -3.51
CA VAL A 147 -16.10 -0.89 -4.02
C VAL A 147 -16.43 -2.17 -3.24
N LYS A 148 -16.57 -3.29 -3.94
CA LYS A 148 -16.71 -4.63 -3.33
C LYS A 148 -15.93 -5.69 -4.12
N ALA A 149 -15.22 -6.56 -3.41
CA ALA A 149 -14.55 -7.72 -4.01
C ALA A 149 -15.39 -9.01 -3.94
N PHE A 150 -15.32 -9.80 -5.01
CA PHE A 150 -16.00 -11.07 -5.21
C PHE A 150 -14.93 -12.11 -5.55
N ASN A 151 -14.62 -13.01 -4.62
CA ASN A 151 -13.53 -13.97 -4.76
C ASN A 151 -14.06 -15.38 -4.98
N ALA A 152 -13.86 -15.93 -6.18
CA ALA A 152 -14.37 -17.26 -6.55
C ALA A 152 -13.75 -18.40 -5.70
N GLY A 153 -12.56 -18.18 -5.13
CA GLY A 153 -11.93 -19.11 -4.19
C GLY A 153 -12.59 -19.13 -2.79
N ASN A 154 -13.15 -18.01 -2.34
CA ASN A 154 -13.97 -17.94 -1.13
C ASN A 154 -15.31 -18.63 -1.33
N LEU A 155 -16.00 -18.34 -2.45
CA LEU A 155 -17.27 -19.01 -2.78
C LEU A 155 -17.09 -20.53 -2.85
N ARG A 156 -16.06 -21.02 -3.56
CA ARG A 156 -15.68 -22.45 -3.59
C ARG A 156 -15.53 -23.07 -2.19
N ARG A 157 -14.91 -22.35 -1.23
CA ARG A 157 -14.77 -22.83 0.16
C ARG A 157 -16.13 -22.89 0.86
N GLN A 158 -16.94 -21.84 0.73
CA GLN A 158 -18.28 -21.77 1.33
C GLN A 158 -19.23 -22.86 0.79
N THR A 159 -19.12 -23.24 -0.49
CA THR A 159 -19.89 -24.35 -1.09
C THR A 159 -19.33 -25.75 -0.77
N GLY A 160 -18.56 -25.91 0.32
CA GLY A 160 -18.10 -27.21 0.83
C GLY A 160 -16.83 -27.79 0.21
N ASN A 161 -16.25 -27.17 -0.82
CA ASN A 161 -15.01 -27.66 -1.48
C ASN A 161 -13.73 -27.14 -0.79
N CYS A 162 -13.68 -27.26 0.54
CA CYS A 162 -12.62 -26.68 1.40
C CYS A 162 -11.25 -27.39 1.33
N SER A 163 -11.17 -28.60 0.78
CA SER A 163 -9.95 -29.43 0.75
C SER A 163 -9.58 -29.86 -0.68
N ALA A 164 -9.67 -28.93 -1.61
CA ALA A 164 -9.39 -29.14 -3.03
C ALA A 164 -7.88 -29.34 -3.28
N SER A 165 -7.45 -30.60 -3.36
CA SER A 165 -6.15 -31.04 -3.89
C SER A 165 -5.93 -30.56 -5.33
N ALA A 166 -4.72 -30.71 -5.87
CA ALA A 166 -4.42 -30.44 -7.27
C ALA A 166 -5.38 -31.16 -8.25
N GLU A 167 -5.93 -32.32 -7.89
CA GLU A 167 -6.93 -33.03 -8.72
C GLU A 167 -8.19 -32.17 -8.99
N PHE A 168 -8.60 -31.32 -8.04
CA PHE A 168 -9.69 -30.36 -8.25
C PHE A 168 -9.31 -29.25 -9.25
N PHE A 169 -8.03 -29.01 -9.52
CA PHE A 169 -7.52 -28.03 -10.49
C PHE A 169 -7.14 -28.63 -11.85
N SER A 170 -7.11 -29.95 -11.93
CA SER A 170 -6.77 -30.75 -13.11
C SER A 170 -7.60 -30.44 -14.37
N SER A 171 -7.19 -31.03 -15.49
CA SER A 171 -7.87 -30.99 -16.78
C SER A 171 -9.13 -31.86 -16.85
N ALA A 172 -9.47 -32.60 -15.79
CA ALA A 172 -10.71 -33.39 -15.74
C ALA A 172 -11.93 -32.51 -16.06
N GLU A 173 -12.84 -33.04 -16.89
CA GLU A 173 -13.99 -32.29 -17.41
C GLU A 173 -14.94 -31.88 -16.28
N SER A 174 -15.22 -32.79 -15.34
CA SER A 174 -16.04 -32.55 -14.14
C SER A 174 -15.47 -31.43 -13.27
N ALA A 175 -14.17 -31.49 -12.96
CA ALA A 175 -13.47 -30.47 -12.17
C ALA A 175 -13.45 -29.12 -12.89
N THR A 176 -13.21 -29.11 -14.21
CA THR A 176 -13.23 -27.90 -15.02
C THR A 176 -14.62 -27.27 -15.06
N LYS A 177 -15.68 -28.07 -15.26
CA LYS A 177 -17.07 -27.62 -15.26
C LYS A 177 -17.48 -27.01 -13.91
N MET A 178 -17.08 -27.62 -12.79
CA MET A 178 -17.35 -27.07 -11.45
C MET A 178 -16.61 -25.75 -11.20
N ARG A 179 -15.35 -25.62 -11.66
CA ARG A 179 -14.59 -24.34 -11.61
C ARG A 179 -15.12 -23.28 -12.57
N GLU A 180 -15.80 -23.66 -13.65
CA GLU A 180 -16.58 -22.72 -14.46
C GLU A 180 -17.81 -22.25 -13.71
N GLN A 181 -18.66 -23.16 -13.24
CA GLN A 181 -19.90 -22.82 -12.54
C GLN A 181 -19.69 -21.88 -11.35
N ILE A 182 -18.81 -22.22 -10.39
CA ILE A 182 -18.57 -21.40 -9.18
C ILE A 182 -18.11 -19.97 -9.55
N ALA A 183 -17.30 -19.85 -10.59
CA ALA A 183 -16.77 -18.56 -11.00
C ALA A 183 -17.78 -17.76 -11.85
N ASP A 184 -18.68 -18.43 -12.58
CA ASP A 184 -19.80 -17.78 -13.27
C ASP A 184 -20.88 -17.32 -12.26
N GLU A 185 -21.15 -18.09 -11.20
CA GLU A 185 -21.97 -17.67 -10.04
C GLU A 185 -21.40 -16.41 -9.37
N CYS A 186 -20.11 -16.42 -9.03
CA CYS A 186 -19.40 -15.29 -8.42
C CYS A 186 -19.37 -14.04 -9.34
N MET A 187 -19.26 -14.23 -10.66
CA MET A 187 -19.40 -13.14 -11.64
C MET A 187 -20.82 -12.57 -11.68
N HIS A 188 -21.86 -13.42 -11.62
CA HIS A 188 -23.25 -12.96 -11.59
C HIS A 188 -23.55 -12.16 -10.31
N GLU A 189 -23.02 -12.54 -9.15
CA GLU A 189 -23.10 -11.74 -7.91
C GLU A 189 -22.46 -10.35 -8.07
N ALA A 190 -21.28 -10.29 -8.68
CA ALA A 190 -20.57 -9.03 -8.94
C ALA A 190 -21.39 -8.10 -9.86
N ILE A 191 -21.91 -8.62 -10.96
CA ILE A 191 -22.77 -7.88 -11.91
C ILE A 191 -24.08 -7.45 -11.24
N ALA A 192 -24.70 -8.31 -10.42
CA ALA A 192 -25.92 -7.97 -9.68
C ALA A 192 -25.67 -6.80 -8.70
N TRP A 193 -24.56 -6.82 -7.97
CA TRP A 193 -24.19 -5.72 -7.06
C TRP A 193 -23.92 -4.40 -7.80
N LEU A 194 -23.25 -4.43 -8.96
CA LEU A 194 -23.10 -3.24 -9.81
C LEU A 194 -24.47 -2.69 -10.23
N ARG A 195 -25.42 -3.54 -10.62
CA ARG A 195 -26.77 -3.12 -11.03
C ARG A 195 -27.57 -2.40 -9.94
N MET A 196 -27.31 -2.69 -8.66
CA MET A 196 -27.96 -2.01 -7.53
C MET A 196 -27.52 -0.54 -7.38
N HIS A 197 -26.36 -0.17 -7.93
CA HIS A 197 -25.83 1.18 -7.85
C HIS A 197 -26.27 2.01 -9.07
N LYS A 198 -26.83 3.20 -8.82
CA LYS A 198 -27.21 4.17 -9.87
C LYS A 198 -26.02 5.01 -10.37
N SER A 199 -24.92 5.00 -9.64
CA SER A 199 -23.76 5.86 -9.81
C SER A 199 -22.46 5.04 -9.97
N VAL A 200 -21.33 5.71 -10.22
CA VAL A 200 -20.01 5.05 -10.45
C VAL A 200 -19.61 4.19 -9.25
N CYS A 201 -19.38 2.90 -9.49
CA CYS A 201 -18.94 1.93 -8.49
C CYS A 201 -18.05 0.86 -9.12
N VAL A 202 -17.35 0.07 -8.29
CA VAL A 202 -16.36 -0.92 -8.74
C VAL A 202 -16.57 -2.28 -8.08
N ALA A 203 -16.79 -3.31 -8.88
CA ALA A 203 -16.78 -4.69 -8.42
C ALA A 203 -15.47 -5.34 -8.84
N ILE A 204 -14.69 -5.87 -7.89
CA ILE A 204 -13.45 -6.58 -8.19
C ILE A 204 -13.73 -8.09 -8.22
N PHE A 205 -13.70 -8.68 -9.40
CA PHE A 205 -13.83 -10.11 -9.60
C PHE A 205 -12.46 -10.79 -9.50
N ASP A 206 -12.14 -11.32 -8.31
CA ASP A 206 -10.88 -12.01 -8.00
C ASP A 206 -10.98 -13.51 -8.32
N ALA A 207 -10.61 -13.82 -9.56
CA ALA A 207 -10.42 -15.17 -10.07
C ALA A 207 -9.10 -15.25 -10.87
N THR A 208 -8.81 -16.40 -11.47
CA THR A 208 -7.61 -16.59 -12.29
C THR A 208 -7.78 -16.07 -13.72
N ASN A 209 -8.96 -16.27 -14.33
CA ASN A 209 -9.35 -15.77 -15.65
C ASN A 209 -8.30 -15.97 -16.76
N THR A 210 -7.56 -17.08 -16.68
CA THR A 210 -6.34 -17.36 -17.45
C THR A 210 -6.56 -17.79 -18.91
N THR A 211 -7.79 -17.82 -19.41
CA THR A 211 -8.11 -18.22 -20.80
C THR A 211 -8.92 -17.15 -21.52
N THR A 212 -8.63 -16.95 -22.80
CA THR A 212 -9.37 -16.03 -23.69
C THR A 212 -10.85 -16.37 -23.72
N ARG A 213 -11.21 -17.65 -23.81
CA ARG A 213 -12.61 -18.13 -23.76
C ARG A 213 -13.35 -17.65 -22.50
N ARG A 214 -12.68 -17.59 -21.34
CA ARG A 214 -13.30 -17.10 -20.11
C ARG A 214 -13.47 -15.59 -20.14
N ARG A 215 -12.47 -14.84 -20.61
CA ARG A 215 -12.53 -13.38 -20.71
C ARG A 215 -13.64 -12.94 -21.67
N GLN A 216 -13.80 -13.63 -22.81
CA GLN A 216 -14.90 -13.38 -23.73
C GLN A 216 -16.27 -13.57 -23.05
N ARG A 217 -16.50 -14.69 -22.32
CA ARG A 217 -17.76 -14.88 -21.58
C ARG A 217 -18.06 -13.74 -20.60
N ILE A 218 -17.04 -13.19 -19.92
CA ILE A 218 -17.19 -12.05 -19.01
C ILE A 218 -17.63 -10.81 -19.80
N ILE A 219 -16.99 -10.53 -20.93
CA ILE A 219 -17.33 -9.39 -21.80
C ILE A 219 -18.78 -9.53 -22.32
N ASP A 220 -19.14 -10.70 -22.85
CA ASP A 220 -20.48 -10.97 -23.38
C ASP A 220 -21.56 -10.78 -22.30
N LYS A 221 -21.26 -11.13 -21.05
CA LYS A 221 -22.14 -10.93 -19.89
C LYS A 221 -22.23 -9.47 -19.46
N CYS A 222 -21.14 -8.70 -19.53
CA CYS A 222 -21.18 -7.26 -19.30
C CYS A 222 -21.96 -6.53 -20.40
N ARG A 223 -21.81 -6.91 -21.68
CA ARG A 223 -22.59 -6.36 -22.81
C ARG A 223 -24.10 -6.55 -22.67
N GLN A 224 -24.54 -7.61 -21.99
CA GLN A 224 -25.96 -7.84 -21.66
C GLN A 224 -26.51 -6.88 -20.59
N VAL A 225 -25.68 -6.03 -19.98
CA VAL A 225 -26.07 -5.10 -18.90
C VAL A 225 -25.58 -3.67 -19.20
N THR A 226 -26.53 -2.76 -19.44
CA THR A 226 -26.23 -1.36 -19.79
C THR A 226 -25.38 -0.65 -18.73
N GLY A 227 -24.32 0.03 -19.14
CA GLY A 227 -23.46 0.83 -18.25
C GLY A 227 -22.60 0.00 -17.29
N ILE A 228 -22.17 -1.21 -17.70
CA ILE A 228 -21.09 -1.96 -17.05
C ILE A 228 -19.92 -2.11 -18.04
N THR A 229 -18.72 -1.70 -17.61
CA THR A 229 -17.48 -1.84 -18.39
C THR A 229 -16.59 -2.91 -17.74
N PRO A 230 -16.25 -4.01 -18.44
CA PRO A 230 -15.25 -4.96 -17.97
C PRO A 230 -13.84 -4.37 -18.16
N VAL A 231 -12.98 -4.50 -17.15
CA VAL A 231 -11.58 -4.04 -17.18
C VAL A 231 -10.70 -5.12 -16.60
N PHE A 232 -9.75 -5.65 -17.39
CA PHE A 232 -8.91 -6.76 -16.95
C PHE A 232 -7.63 -6.25 -16.27
N VAL A 233 -7.33 -6.74 -15.06
CA VAL A 233 -6.08 -6.42 -14.34
C VAL A 233 -5.23 -7.69 -14.27
N GLU A 234 -4.28 -7.81 -15.18
CA GLU A 234 -3.42 -8.99 -15.32
C GLU A 234 -2.12 -8.80 -14.53
N SER A 235 -1.85 -9.74 -13.61
CA SER A 235 -0.63 -9.72 -12.80
C SER A 235 0.35 -10.80 -13.26
N ILE A 236 1.42 -10.35 -13.90
CA ILE A 236 2.51 -11.15 -14.46
C ILE A 236 3.73 -10.99 -13.55
N CYS A 237 4.32 -12.10 -13.11
CA CYS A 237 5.52 -12.06 -12.30
C CYS A 237 6.36 -13.31 -12.57
N ASP A 238 7.64 -13.11 -12.88
CA ASP A 238 8.65 -14.15 -13.11
C ASP A 238 9.83 -14.05 -12.12
N ASN A 239 9.93 -12.94 -11.36
CA ASN A 239 10.91 -12.76 -10.29
C ASN A 239 10.77 -13.85 -9.20
N LYS A 240 11.80 -14.70 -9.09
CA LYS A 240 11.83 -15.88 -8.22
C LYS A 240 11.68 -15.55 -6.73
N GLU A 241 12.26 -14.44 -6.26
CA GLU A 241 12.21 -14.04 -4.85
C GLU A 241 10.79 -13.64 -4.43
N ILE A 242 10.10 -12.88 -5.30
CA ILE A 242 8.70 -12.50 -5.11
C ILE A 242 7.81 -13.75 -5.10
N LEU A 243 8.08 -14.70 -5.99
CA LEU A 243 7.32 -15.96 -6.07
C LEU A 243 7.51 -16.81 -4.83
N GLU A 244 8.73 -17.05 -4.37
CA GLU A 244 8.98 -17.84 -3.14
C GLU A 244 8.34 -17.20 -1.90
N ARG A 245 8.36 -15.86 -1.78
CA ARG A 245 7.63 -15.16 -0.71
C ARG A 245 6.12 -15.35 -0.83
N ASN A 246 5.56 -15.23 -2.03
CA ASN A 246 4.14 -15.44 -2.27
C ASN A 246 3.70 -16.90 -2.12
N TYR A 247 4.59 -17.87 -2.36
CA TYR A 247 4.33 -19.29 -2.15
C TYR A 247 4.20 -19.58 -0.66
N LYS A 248 5.15 -19.13 0.18
CA LYS A 248 5.05 -19.25 1.65
C LYS A 248 3.71 -18.71 2.18
N LEU A 249 3.37 -17.47 1.82
CA LEU A 249 2.09 -16.83 2.15
C LEU A 249 0.84 -17.57 1.63
N LYS A 250 0.96 -18.47 0.64
CA LYS A 250 -0.14 -19.32 0.18
C LYS A 250 -0.20 -20.67 0.86
N LEU A 251 0.89 -21.16 1.45
CA LEU A 251 0.90 -22.39 2.24
C LEU A 251 0.30 -22.16 3.65
N ASP A 252 0.38 -20.93 4.16
CA ASP A 252 -0.26 -20.52 5.42
C ASP A 252 -1.81 -20.39 5.32
N ASN A 253 -2.38 -20.48 4.12
CA ASN A 253 -3.84 -20.34 3.89
C ASN A 253 -4.64 -21.58 4.31
N ASP A 254 -5.95 -21.41 4.50
CA ASP A 254 -6.93 -22.47 4.80
C ASP A 254 -6.83 -23.73 3.90
N ASP A 255 -6.49 -23.55 2.61
CA ASP A 255 -6.32 -24.64 1.63
C ASP A 255 -5.18 -25.62 2.02
N TYR A 256 -4.19 -25.18 2.82
CA TYR A 256 -2.92 -25.89 3.05
C TYR A 256 -2.48 -25.98 4.52
N ARG A 257 -2.98 -25.12 5.42
CA ARG A 257 -2.57 -25.02 6.85
C ARG A 257 -2.51 -26.32 7.65
N ASN A 258 -3.29 -27.34 7.26
CA ASN A 258 -3.39 -28.63 7.95
C ASN A 258 -2.63 -29.76 7.22
N MET A 259 -1.93 -29.44 6.13
CA MET A 259 -1.10 -30.39 5.38
C MET A 259 0.36 -30.30 5.83
N ASP A 260 1.12 -31.37 5.62
CA ASP A 260 2.57 -31.33 5.74
C ASP A 260 3.17 -30.25 4.81
N PRO A 261 4.09 -29.37 5.28
CA PRO A 261 4.59 -28.25 4.48
C PRO A 261 5.26 -28.64 3.16
N ILE A 262 5.93 -29.81 3.10
CA ILE A 262 6.58 -30.29 1.88
C ILE A 262 5.52 -30.77 0.88
N LYS A 263 4.54 -31.56 1.34
CA LYS A 263 3.41 -32.01 0.52
C LYS A 263 2.56 -30.84 0.03
N ALA A 264 2.33 -29.84 0.88
CA ALA A 264 1.59 -28.63 0.53
C ALA A 264 2.31 -27.82 -0.57
N ARG A 265 3.65 -27.64 -0.46
CA ARG A 265 4.45 -26.97 -1.49
C ARG A 265 4.41 -27.74 -2.82
N LEU A 266 4.50 -29.07 -2.79
CA LEU A 266 4.41 -29.92 -3.98
C LEU A 266 3.04 -29.86 -4.67
N ASP A 267 1.95 -29.96 -3.91
CA ASP A 267 0.58 -29.80 -4.44
C ASP A 267 0.39 -28.41 -5.06
N PHE A 268 0.83 -27.36 -4.37
CA PHE A 268 0.72 -26.00 -4.86
C PHE A 268 1.52 -25.75 -6.15
N ILE A 269 2.74 -26.30 -6.26
CA ILE A 269 3.55 -26.23 -7.49
C ILE A 269 2.85 -26.96 -8.64
N ARG A 270 2.32 -28.16 -8.41
CA ARG A 270 1.56 -28.92 -9.41
C ARG A 270 0.34 -28.12 -9.90
N ARG A 271 -0.43 -27.56 -8.97
CA ARG A 271 -1.56 -26.64 -9.25
C ARG A 271 -1.12 -25.43 -10.10
N VAL A 272 0.03 -24.83 -9.82
CA VAL A 272 0.56 -23.71 -10.64
C VAL A 272 0.87 -24.16 -12.07
N GLU A 273 1.49 -25.32 -12.25
CA GLU A 273 1.83 -25.84 -13.59
C GLU A 273 0.58 -26.23 -14.40
N GLU A 274 -0.45 -26.79 -13.75
CA GLU A 274 -1.75 -27.05 -14.39
C GLU A 274 -2.41 -25.77 -14.92
N TYR A 275 -2.33 -24.65 -14.19
CA TYR A 275 -2.79 -23.35 -14.69
C TYR A 275 -1.89 -22.80 -15.79
N LYS A 276 -0.56 -22.95 -15.67
CA LYS A 276 0.44 -22.49 -16.64
C LYS A 276 0.26 -23.15 -18.01
N SER A 277 -0.02 -24.46 -18.04
CA SER A 277 -0.28 -25.22 -19.28
C SER A 277 -1.44 -24.69 -20.14
N ARG A 278 -2.35 -23.90 -19.54
CA ARG A 278 -3.55 -23.33 -20.18
C ARG A 278 -3.57 -21.80 -20.15
N TYR A 279 -2.48 -21.17 -19.70
CA TYR A 279 -2.44 -19.72 -19.50
C TYR A 279 -2.24 -18.98 -20.82
N GLN A 280 -3.25 -18.19 -21.18
CA GLN A 280 -3.24 -17.26 -22.29
C GLN A 280 -3.20 -15.86 -21.67
N THR A 281 -2.10 -15.14 -21.83
CA THR A 281 -1.99 -13.73 -21.44
C THR A 281 -3.07 -12.90 -22.12
N VAL A 282 -3.44 -11.75 -21.56
CA VAL A 282 -4.35 -10.82 -22.23
C VAL A 282 -3.69 -10.31 -23.52
N SER A 283 -4.42 -10.34 -24.64
CA SER A 283 -3.97 -9.93 -25.96
C SER A 283 -4.83 -8.79 -26.50
N ASP A 284 -4.19 -7.81 -27.14
CA ASP A 284 -4.78 -6.66 -27.81
C ASP A 284 -5.82 -7.09 -28.88
N GLN A 285 -5.72 -8.31 -29.40
CA GLN A 285 -6.65 -8.89 -30.38
C GLN A 285 -7.94 -9.44 -29.76
N GLU A 286 -8.04 -9.53 -28.43
CA GLU A 286 -9.28 -9.93 -27.77
C GLU A 286 -10.34 -8.82 -27.92
N ASP A 287 -11.61 -9.25 -27.92
CA ASP A 287 -12.76 -8.36 -28.04
C ASP A 287 -12.74 -7.43 -29.28
N GLU A 288 -12.36 -7.99 -30.44
CA GLU A 288 -12.29 -7.27 -31.73
C GLU A 288 -11.30 -6.08 -31.74
N GLY A 289 -10.40 -5.99 -30.74
CA GLY A 289 -9.48 -4.86 -30.57
C GLY A 289 -9.86 -3.90 -29.44
N GLU A 290 -11.04 -4.05 -28.83
CA GLU A 290 -11.57 -3.08 -27.84
C GLU A 290 -11.39 -3.50 -26.37
N ILE A 291 -10.62 -4.57 -26.12
CA ILE A 291 -10.40 -5.07 -24.76
C ILE A 291 -9.68 -4.03 -23.86
N CYS A 292 -10.35 -3.64 -22.77
CA CYS A 292 -9.76 -2.76 -21.78
C CYS A 292 -8.93 -3.56 -20.74
N TYR A 293 -7.63 -3.31 -20.64
CA TYR A 293 -6.77 -3.99 -19.67
C TYR A 293 -5.62 -3.13 -19.10
N VAL A 294 -5.16 -3.54 -17.91
CA VAL A 294 -3.89 -3.13 -17.29
C VAL A 294 -3.06 -4.38 -16.97
N LYS A 295 -1.88 -4.53 -17.56
CA LYS A 295 -0.90 -5.58 -17.21
C LYS A 295 0.15 -5.01 -16.26
N LEU A 296 0.36 -5.64 -15.11
CA LEU A 296 1.46 -5.37 -14.20
C LEU A 296 2.51 -6.47 -14.32
N TYR A 297 3.75 -6.08 -14.59
CA TYR A 297 4.90 -6.98 -14.61
C TYR A 297 5.73 -6.78 -13.34
N ASN A 298 6.05 -7.88 -12.65
CA ASN A 298 6.88 -7.91 -11.44
C ASN A 298 6.52 -6.84 -10.40
N VAL A 299 5.22 -6.72 -10.11
CA VAL A 299 4.68 -5.81 -9.09
C VAL A 299 5.06 -4.34 -9.37
N GLY A 300 4.75 -3.88 -10.58
CA GLY A 300 4.90 -2.47 -10.99
C GLY A 300 6.20 -2.13 -11.73
N GLN A 301 7.10 -3.10 -11.99
CA GLN A 301 8.34 -2.86 -12.74
C GLN A 301 8.09 -2.37 -14.17
N LYS A 302 7.05 -2.91 -14.82
CA LYS A 302 6.44 -2.37 -16.05
C LYS A 302 4.93 -2.41 -15.85
N VAL A 303 4.25 -1.35 -16.28
CA VAL A 303 2.79 -1.32 -16.44
C VAL A 303 2.47 -1.05 -17.90
N GLU A 304 1.49 -1.78 -18.44
CA GLU A 304 0.99 -1.63 -19.81
C GLU A 304 -0.52 -1.46 -19.74
N MET A 305 -1.06 -0.47 -20.46
CA MET A 305 -2.48 -0.11 -20.42
C MET A 305 -3.03 -0.08 -21.84
N HIS A 306 -4.20 -0.68 -22.05
CA HIS A 306 -4.89 -0.75 -23.33
C HIS A 306 -6.36 -0.35 -23.13
N HIS A 307 -6.86 0.55 -23.97
CA HIS A 307 -8.24 1.07 -24.01
C HIS A 307 -8.81 1.58 -22.65
N CYS A 308 -7.94 1.86 -21.67
CA CYS A 308 -8.26 2.38 -20.33
C CYS A 308 -8.65 3.88 -20.35
N SER A 309 -9.69 4.22 -21.10
CA SER A 309 -10.19 5.60 -21.25
C SER A 309 -11.02 6.08 -20.04
N GLY A 310 -11.12 7.39 -19.85
CA GLY A 310 -11.93 7.99 -18.78
C GLY A 310 -11.27 7.99 -17.39
N TYR A 311 -11.87 8.74 -16.46
CA TYR A 311 -11.25 9.12 -15.18
C TYR A 311 -10.89 7.90 -14.31
N LEU A 312 -11.86 7.05 -13.98
CA LEU A 312 -11.67 5.94 -13.03
C LEU A 312 -10.62 4.92 -13.52
N MET A 313 -10.66 4.52 -14.79
CA MET A 313 -9.66 3.59 -15.36
C MET A 313 -8.26 4.20 -15.40
N SER A 314 -8.16 5.50 -15.71
CA SER A 314 -6.89 6.24 -15.65
C SER A 314 -6.35 6.31 -14.22
N GLN A 315 -7.19 6.55 -13.21
CA GLN A 315 -6.80 6.56 -11.80
C GLN A 315 -6.34 5.17 -11.32
N ILE A 316 -7.01 4.09 -11.76
CA ILE A 316 -6.61 2.71 -11.45
C ILE A 316 -5.22 2.42 -12.04
N GLY A 317 -5.00 2.69 -13.33
CA GLY A 317 -3.70 2.49 -13.97
C GLY A 317 -2.58 3.34 -13.34
N PHE A 318 -2.87 4.59 -12.99
CA PHE A 318 -1.94 5.49 -12.32
C PHE A 318 -1.59 5.02 -10.91
N PHE A 319 -2.56 4.59 -10.09
CA PHE A 319 -2.28 4.01 -8.78
C PHE A 319 -1.43 2.74 -8.90
N LEU A 320 -1.80 1.84 -9.81
CA LEU A 320 -1.11 0.57 -10.05
C LEU A 320 0.33 0.72 -10.58
N SER A 321 0.68 1.86 -11.20
CA SER A 321 2.06 2.16 -11.61
C SER A 321 2.93 2.73 -10.49
N ASN A 322 2.37 3.08 -9.34
CA ASN A 322 3.10 3.65 -8.20
C ASN A 322 3.28 2.67 -7.02
N ILE A 323 2.45 1.63 -6.88
CA ILE A 323 2.55 0.67 -5.75
C ILE A 323 3.82 -0.20 -5.79
N HIS A 324 4.29 -0.64 -4.63
CA HIS A 324 5.38 -1.61 -4.47
C HIS A 324 5.28 -2.45 -3.19
N ILE A 325 6.01 -3.57 -3.14
CA ILE A 325 6.07 -4.51 -2.00
C ILE A 325 7.37 -4.48 -1.18
N GLN A 326 8.30 -3.57 -1.51
CA GLN A 326 9.51 -3.35 -0.71
C GLN A 326 9.15 -2.96 0.74
N PRO A 327 9.73 -3.61 1.77
CA PRO A 327 9.52 -3.22 3.16
C PRO A 327 9.94 -1.77 3.43
N ARG A 328 9.10 -1.02 4.13
CA ARG A 328 9.35 0.36 4.55
C ARG A 328 8.53 0.68 5.80
N CYS A 329 8.87 1.77 6.48
CA CYS A 329 8.07 2.36 7.55
C CYS A 329 7.57 3.75 7.16
N ILE A 330 6.32 4.04 7.46
CA ILE A 330 5.74 5.38 7.36
C ILE A 330 5.45 5.81 8.80
N TRP A 331 6.19 6.77 9.32
CA TRP A 331 5.96 7.33 10.65
C TRP A 331 5.04 8.53 10.54
N LEU A 332 3.87 8.45 11.16
CA LEU A 332 2.91 9.54 11.26
C LEU A 332 3.07 10.23 12.62
N THR A 333 3.20 11.55 12.62
CA THR A 333 3.11 12.33 13.87
C THR A 333 2.54 13.74 13.67
N ARG A 334 1.90 14.25 14.72
CA ARG A 334 1.48 15.64 14.79
C ARG A 334 2.71 16.53 14.96
N HIS A 335 2.59 17.81 14.63
CA HIS A 335 3.60 18.79 15.01
C HIS A 335 3.84 18.78 16.53
N ALA A 336 5.00 19.29 16.95
CA ALA A 336 5.28 19.49 18.37
C ALA A 336 4.29 20.48 19.01
N GLU A 337 4.15 20.38 20.33
CA GLU A 337 3.26 21.23 21.12
C GLU A 337 3.69 22.70 21.03
N SER A 338 2.71 23.58 20.78
CA SER A 338 2.86 25.03 20.60
C SER A 338 1.90 25.79 21.52
N GLY A 339 2.16 27.09 21.74
CA GLY A 339 1.31 27.94 22.59
C GLY A 339 -0.15 28.04 22.10
N ASP A 340 -0.34 28.13 20.78
CA ASP A 340 -1.67 28.13 20.15
C ASP A 340 -2.42 26.81 20.38
N GLN A 341 -1.72 25.66 20.36
CA GLN A 341 -2.31 24.35 20.62
C GLN A 341 -2.78 24.23 22.07
N LEU A 342 -2.01 24.73 23.05
CA LEU A 342 -2.44 24.82 24.45
C LEU A 342 -3.65 25.75 24.61
N SER A 343 -3.72 26.81 23.81
CA SER A 343 -4.84 27.75 23.79
C SER A 343 -6.06 27.24 23.02
N GLY A 344 -6.00 26.02 22.45
CA GLY A 344 -7.09 25.39 21.72
C GLY A 344 -7.50 26.09 20.42
N ILE A 345 -6.59 26.88 19.81
CA ILE A 345 -6.85 27.71 18.63
C ILE A 345 -6.91 26.85 17.35
N LEU A 346 -8.01 26.93 16.61
CA LEU A 346 -8.21 26.24 15.33
C LEU A 346 -7.36 26.89 14.24
N GLY A 347 -6.71 26.07 13.40
CA GLY A 347 -5.96 26.54 12.24
C GLY A 347 -4.68 27.31 12.59
N SER A 348 -4.05 27.05 13.75
CA SER A 348 -2.82 27.72 14.21
C SER A 348 -1.75 27.89 13.12
N HIS A 349 -1.09 29.05 13.13
CA HIS A 349 0.03 29.37 12.24
C HIS A 349 1.31 29.78 12.99
N ARG A 350 1.32 29.85 14.33
CA ARG A 350 2.52 30.27 15.07
C ARG A 350 3.52 29.11 15.21
N GLY A 351 4.79 29.42 14.98
CA GLY A 351 5.91 28.47 15.11
C GLY A 351 6.46 28.31 16.53
N GLU A 352 5.77 28.84 17.55
CA GLU A 352 6.29 28.94 18.92
C GLU A 352 6.05 27.65 19.72
N LEU A 353 7.06 26.79 19.75
CA LEU A 353 7.03 25.53 20.51
C LEU A 353 7.16 25.75 22.01
N THR A 354 6.50 24.90 22.81
CA THR A 354 6.63 24.87 24.28
C THR A 354 7.95 24.20 24.71
N HIS A 355 8.20 24.14 26.03
CA HIS A 355 9.31 23.34 26.56
C HIS A 355 9.12 21.84 26.25
N ASN A 356 7.92 21.30 26.51
CA ASN A 356 7.57 19.91 26.21
C ASN A 356 7.60 19.63 24.70
N GLY A 357 7.14 20.57 23.86
CA GLY A 357 7.28 20.48 22.40
C GLY A 357 8.73 20.35 21.93
N ARG A 358 9.68 21.07 22.55
CA ARG A 358 11.12 20.93 22.23
C ARG A 358 11.71 19.62 22.72
N ASN A 359 11.30 19.12 23.89
CA ASN A 359 11.77 17.82 24.39
C ASN A 359 11.24 16.68 23.52
N TYR A 360 9.96 16.72 23.14
CA TYR A 360 9.40 15.80 22.16
C TYR A 360 10.20 15.76 20.85
N CYS A 361 10.64 16.91 20.32
CA CYS A 361 11.48 16.95 19.11
C CYS A 361 12.84 16.24 19.29
N ARG A 362 13.41 16.25 20.50
CA ARG A 362 14.66 15.53 20.82
C ARG A 362 14.43 14.03 20.83
N GLU A 363 13.39 13.57 21.53
CA GLU A 363 13.05 12.15 21.59
C GLU A 363 12.59 11.61 20.25
N LEU A 364 11.87 12.39 19.43
CA LEU A 364 11.52 12.05 18.05
C LEU A 364 12.77 11.83 17.17
N ALA A 365 13.79 12.68 17.28
CA ALA A 365 15.04 12.47 16.57
C ALA A 365 15.75 11.19 17.05
N SER A 366 15.86 11.00 18.36
CA SER A 366 16.45 9.81 19.00
C SER A 366 15.76 8.50 18.55
N PHE A 367 14.42 8.47 18.60
CA PHE A 367 13.57 7.38 18.15
C PHE A 367 13.85 7.02 16.69
N LEU A 368 13.87 8.01 15.78
CA LEU A 368 14.12 7.76 14.35
C LEU A 368 15.52 7.18 14.13
N HIS A 369 16.56 7.73 14.78
CA HIS A 369 17.92 7.20 14.70
C HIS A 369 18.02 5.75 15.21
N LYS A 370 17.31 5.40 16.29
CA LYS A 370 17.18 4.02 16.79
C LYS A 370 16.50 3.12 15.75
N CYS A 371 15.34 3.49 15.23
CA CYS A 371 14.61 2.69 14.26
C CYS A 371 15.40 2.48 12.95
N ARG A 372 16.17 3.47 12.50
CA ARG A 372 17.09 3.31 11.36
C ARG A 372 18.12 2.22 11.64
N ARG A 373 18.79 2.26 12.79
CA ARG A 373 19.79 1.24 13.16
C ARG A 373 19.17 -0.16 13.18
N GLU A 374 17.98 -0.32 13.77
CA GLU A 374 17.26 -1.59 13.79
C GLU A 374 16.95 -2.10 12.36
N MET A 375 16.66 -1.20 11.40
CA MET A 375 16.46 -1.59 9.99
C MET A 375 17.76 -1.90 9.24
N GLU A 376 18.85 -1.19 9.54
CA GLU A 376 20.18 -1.46 8.99
C GLU A 376 20.71 -2.83 9.50
N GLU A 377 20.58 -3.09 10.80
CA GLU A 377 20.92 -4.36 11.45
C GLU A 377 20.05 -5.54 10.92
N ALA A 378 18.79 -5.28 10.56
CA ALA A 378 17.89 -6.27 9.91
C ALA A 378 18.14 -6.47 8.40
N GLY A 379 19.10 -5.74 7.79
CA GLY A 379 19.38 -5.83 6.35
C GLY A 379 18.25 -5.31 5.46
N HIS A 380 17.47 -4.33 5.93
CA HIS A 380 16.28 -3.82 5.24
C HIS A 380 16.49 -2.47 4.51
N VAL A 381 17.72 -1.96 4.44
CA VAL A 381 18.01 -0.61 3.91
C VAL A 381 19.22 -0.62 2.98
N GLU A 382 19.13 0.10 1.85
CA GLU A 382 20.31 0.49 1.07
C GLU A 382 21.14 1.49 1.88
N SER A 383 22.42 1.19 2.10
CA SER A 383 23.28 2.01 2.96
C SER A 383 23.51 3.41 2.39
N CYS A 384 23.50 4.41 3.29
CA CYS A 384 23.70 5.85 3.04
C CYS A 384 22.49 6.63 2.47
N GLY A 385 21.95 7.54 3.29
CA GLY A 385 20.99 8.57 2.85
C GLY A 385 20.18 9.19 3.99
N ASP A 386 19.91 10.48 3.90
CA ASP A 386 19.15 11.26 4.89
C ASP A 386 17.70 10.77 5.05
N PHE A 387 17.11 10.86 6.24
CA PHE A 387 15.70 10.53 6.47
C PHE A 387 14.80 11.41 5.62
N LEU A 388 13.85 10.81 4.90
CA LEU A 388 12.86 11.58 4.16
C LEU A 388 11.81 12.12 5.14
N VAL A 389 11.63 13.43 5.17
CA VAL A 389 10.57 14.10 5.94
C VAL A 389 9.62 14.78 4.96
N LEU A 390 8.33 14.48 5.06
CA LEU A 390 7.27 15.16 4.34
C LEU A 390 6.41 15.93 5.34
N MET A 391 6.18 17.21 5.11
CA MET A 391 5.53 18.07 6.09
C MET A 391 4.60 19.12 5.48
N GLY A 392 3.69 19.65 6.28
CA GLY A 392 2.91 20.82 5.87
C GLY A 392 3.75 22.10 5.80
N THR A 393 3.22 23.13 5.16
CA THR A 393 3.85 24.46 5.06
C THR A 393 3.65 25.36 6.29
N ALA A 394 2.73 25.02 7.21
CA ALA A 394 2.51 25.80 8.42
C ALA A 394 3.79 25.95 9.28
N PRO A 395 4.07 27.14 9.87
CA PRO A 395 5.31 27.39 10.60
C PRO A 395 5.61 26.42 11.76
N VAL A 396 4.58 25.90 12.44
CA VAL A 396 4.75 24.93 13.53
C VAL A 396 5.44 23.63 13.08
N HIS A 397 5.23 23.19 11.84
CA HIS A 397 5.95 22.05 11.27
C HIS A 397 7.42 22.35 11.06
N TYR A 398 7.74 23.55 10.56
CA TYR A 398 9.12 23.97 10.34
C TYR A 398 9.87 24.09 11.66
N SER A 399 9.24 24.67 12.70
CA SER A 399 9.81 24.70 14.04
C SER A 399 10.02 23.30 14.63
N THR A 400 9.08 22.37 14.40
CA THR A 400 9.21 20.96 14.82
C THR A 400 10.47 20.34 14.19
N LEU A 401 10.58 20.39 12.87
CA LEU A 401 11.74 19.87 12.14
C LEU A 401 13.05 20.56 12.55
N GLN A 402 13.06 21.89 12.68
CA GLN A 402 14.25 22.64 13.07
C GLN A 402 14.71 22.28 14.49
N SER A 403 13.78 22.03 15.43
CA SER A 403 14.10 21.61 16.80
C SER A 403 14.63 20.18 16.86
N MET A 404 14.16 19.27 15.98
CA MET A 404 14.74 17.93 15.82
C MET A 404 16.20 18.02 15.34
N ILE A 405 16.46 18.81 14.29
CA ILE A 405 17.80 18.97 13.70
C ILE A 405 18.78 19.61 14.70
N LYS A 406 18.39 20.68 15.39
CA LYS A 406 19.23 21.32 16.43
C LYS A 406 19.65 20.34 17.52
N SER A 407 18.75 19.42 17.87
CA SER A 407 18.97 18.40 18.91
C SER A 407 19.89 17.25 18.47
N SER A 408 20.05 16.99 17.16
CA SER A 408 21.03 16.01 16.66
C SER A 408 22.45 16.59 16.57
N SER A 409 22.58 17.90 16.34
CA SER A 409 23.87 18.58 16.20
C SER A 409 24.64 18.84 17.51
N SER A 410 23.99 18.77 18.68
CA SER A 410 24.60 19.11 19.99
C SER A 410 25.53 18.03 20.56
N SER A 411 26.18 17.25 19.70
CA SER A 411 27.15 16.21 20.07
C SER A 411 28.60 16.53 19.69
N LEU A 412 28.86 17.65 18.98
CA LEU A 412 30.21 18.09 18.61
C LEU A 412 30.38 19.63 18.65
N SER A 413 31.17 20.10 19.63
CA SER A 413 31.83 21.42 19.76
C SER A 413 31.00 22.72 19.79
N ASP A 414 31.30 23.56 20.80
CA ASP A 414 30.81 24.94 20.94
C ASP A 414 31.11 25.83 19.71
N GLY A 415 30.14 26.66 19.34
CA GLY A 415 30.22 27.56 18.20
C GLY A 415 28.89 28.27 17.94
N ASP A 416 28.41 29.01 18.94
CA ASP A 416 27.06 29.59 18.98
C ASP A 416 26.85 30.73 17.95
N PRO A 417 25.91 30.61 17.00
CA PRO A 417 25.50 31.72 16.13
C PRO A 417 24.32 32.47 16.75
N SER A 418 24.54 33.76 17.04
CA SER A 418 23.60 34.64 17.75
C SER A 418 22.13 34.60 17.22
N PRO A 419 21.09 34.65 18.09
CA PRO A 419 19.68 34.50 17.67
C PRO A 419 19.06 35.63 16.82
N ALA A 420 19.84 36.63 16.37
CA ALA A 420 19.33 37.96 16.03
C ALA A 420 19.01 38.23 14.54
N SER A 421 18.95 37.23 13.66
CA SER A 421 18.90 37.46 12.19
C SER A 421 17.80 36.71 11.40
N ILE A 422 16.80 36.10 12.05
CA ILE A 422 15.66 35.45 11.36
C ILE A 422 14.30 36.00 11.83
N SER A 423 14.20 37.33 11.86
CA SER A 423 12.93 38.08 11.97
C SER A 423 12.60 38.73 10.62
N GLY A 424 12.19 37.94 9.61
CA GLY A 424 11.83 38.52 8.31
C GLY A 424 11.39 37.58 7.17
N ALA A 425 11.56 36.26 7.27
CA ALA A 425 11.16 35.33 6.20
C ALA A 425 9.79 34.69 6.50
N SER A 426 8.70 35.33 6.06
CA SER A 426 7.31 34.89 6.25
C SER A 426 6.85 33.77 5.29
N SER A 427 7.78 33.10 4.60
CA SER A 427 7.49 32.05 3.62
C SER A 427 8.58 30.96 3.67
N PRO A 428 8.23 29.67 3.79
CA PRO A 428 9.22 28.58 3.77
C PRO A 428 9.85 28.47 2.37
N PRO A 429 11.14 28.09 2.26
CA PRO A 429 11.77 27.88 0.98
C PRO A 429 11.14 26.67 0.27
N ALA A 430 10.74 26.85 -1.00
CA ALA A 430 10.24 25.78 -1.87
C ALA A 430 11.35 24.83 -2.37
N VAL A 431 12.48 24.77 -1.68
CA VAL A 431 13.70 24.06 -2.04
C VAL A 431 14.01 23.05 -0.93
N PRO A 432 14.46 21.81 -1.22
CA PRO A 432 14.81 20.84 -0.19
C PRO A 432 15.87 21.42 0.74
N VAL A 433 15.51 21.61 2.01
CA VAL A 433 16.47 22.00 3.04
C VAL A 433 17.26 20.75 3.40
N ASN A 434 18.46 20.64 2.85
CA ASN A 434 19.35 19.51 3.14
C ASN A 434 20.08 19.77 4.46
N CYS A 435 19.63 19.11 5.53
CA CYS A 435 20.30 19.14 6.83
C CYS A 435 20.91 17.76 7.11
N LYS A 436 22.09 17.71 7.73
CA LYS A 436 22.79 16.45 8.03
C LYS A 436 21.84 15.44 8.70
N GLY A 437 21.50 14.36 8.00
CA GLY A 437 20.61 13.31 8.47
C GLY A 437 19.14 13.42 8.03
N PHE A 438 18.66 14.56 7.51
CA PHE A 438 17.25 14.79 7.14
C PHE A 438 17.09 15.54 5.81
N GLN A 439 16.36 14.92 4.87
CA GLN A 439 15.92 15.50 3.61
C GLN A 439 14.43 15.86 3.71
N ALA A 440 14.12 17.15 3.83
CA ALA A 440 12.75 17.62 4.02
C ALA A 440 12.09 18.14 2.73
N MET A 441 10.82 17.81 2.56
CA MET A 441 9.92 18.35 1.53
C MET A 441 8.66 18.91 2.21
N SER A 442 8.22 20.10 1.80
CA SER A 442 7.01 20.74 2.34
C SER A 442 5.92 20.91 1.28
N THR A 443 4.66 20.82 1.69
CA THR A 443 3.51 21.00 0.80
C THR A 443 2.29 21.50 1.56
N SER A 444 1.53 22.45 0.99
CA SER A 444 0.29 22.95 1.62
C SER A 444 -0.79 21.87 1.75
N LEU A 445 -0.70 20.79 0.97
CA LEU A 445 -1.60 19.63 1.06
C LEU A 445 -1.55 18.92 2.43
N LEU A 446 -0.54 19.19 3.27
CA LEU A 446 -0.39 18.66 4.64
C LEU A 446 -0.63 19.72 5.73
N ASN A 447 -1.13 20.91 5.40
CA ASN A 447 -1.66 21.86 6.39
C ASN A 447 -2.94 21.29 7.03
N GLU A 448 -3.31 21.77 8.23
CA GLU A 448 -4.55 21.33 8.90
C GLU A 448 -5.80 21.57 8.03
N LEU A 449 -6.89 20.89 8.37
CA LEU A 449 -8.22 21.20 7.87
C LEU A 449 -8.53 22.70 8.05
N ASP A 450 -8.92 23.37 6.97
CA ASP A 450 -9.26 24.79 6.98
C ASP A 450 -10.57 25.06 7.73
N GLY A 451 -10.50 25.78 8.87
CA GLY A 451 -11.67 26.17 9.65
C GLY A 451 -12.47 27.33 9.05
N GLY A 452 -12.03 27.91 7.93
CA GLY A 452 -12.69 29.02 7.25
C GLY A 452 -12.89 30.21 8.19
N VAL A 453 -14.15 30.63 8.36
CA VAL A 453 -14.54 31.70 9.31
C VAL A 453 -14.18 31.42 10.77
N CYS A 454 -13.88 30.18 11.14
CA CYS A 454 -13.50 29.77 12.49
C CYS A 454 -11.98 29.69 12.73
N ASN A 455 -11.15 29.98 11.72
CA ASN A 455 -9.68 30.01 11.89
C ASN A 455 -9.26 31.11 12.87
N GLY A 456 -8.28 30.81 13.73
CA GLY A 456 -7.78 31.74 14.74
C GLY A 456 -8.65 31.87 15.99
N LEU A 457 -9.83 31.23 16.04
CA LEU A 457 -10.67 31.13 17.23
C LEU A 457 -10.33 29.86 18.02
N SER A 458 -10.44 29.94 19.35
CA SER A 458 -10.44 28.76 20.21
C SER A 458 -11.75 27.97 20.07
N TYR A 459 -11.73 26.67 20.36
CA TYR A 459 -12.95 25.86 20.40
C TYR A 459 -14.03 26.41 21.35
N ALA A 460 -13.63 27.02 22.47
CA ALA A 460 -14.55 27.66 23.41
C ALA A 460 -15.26 28.89 22.79
N GLU A 461 -14.54 29.69 21.99
CA GLU A 461 -15.12 30.81 21.25
C GLU A 461 -16.02 30.33 20.11
N ILE A 462 -15.63 29.28 19.38
CA ILE A 462 -16.47 28.69 18.32
C ILE A 462 -17.81 28.20 18.89
N ILE A 463 -17.80 27.53 20.06
CA ILE A 463 -19.02 27.05 20.74
C ILE A 463 -19.91 28.23 21.19
N ARG A 464 -19.30 29.32 21.67
CA ARG A 464 -20.00 30.52 22.17
C ARG A 464 -20.59 31.37 21.04
N ASP A 465 -19.80 31.62 20.00
CA ASP A 465 -20.09 32.63 18.97
C ASP A 465 -20.75 32.01 17.73
N TYR A 466 -20.56 30.70 17.50
CA TYR A 466 -21.15 29.95 16.38
C TYR A 466 -21.80 28.62 16.81
N PRO A 467 -22.73 28.62 17.79
CA PRO A 467 -23.33 27.40 18.35
C PRO A 467 -24.02 26.52 17.29
N ASP A 468 -24.66 27.12 16.27
CA ASP A 468 -25.31 26.39 15.18
C ASP A 468 -24.31 25.67 14.26
N LEU A 469 -23.15 26.29 13.99
CA LEU A 469 -22.06 25.65 13.23
C LEU A 469 -21.47 24.49 14.04
N TRP A 470 -21.26 24.68 15.34
CA TRP A 470 -20.80 23.63 16.22
C TRP A 470 -21.79 22.45 16.26
N ALA A 471 -23.08 22.72 16.46
CA ALA A 471 -24.11 21.68 16.45
C ALA A 471 -24.23 20.97 15.08
N ALA A 472 -24.02 21.67 13.97
CA ALA A 472 -24.00 21.06 12.64
C ALA A 472 -22.77 20.15 12.44
N ARG A 473 -21.60 20.57 12.91
CA ARG A 473 -20.36 19.78 12.90
C ARG A 473 -20.48 18.51 13.72
N GLU A 474 -21.06 18.58 14.91
CA GLU A 474 -21.19 17.40 15.79
C GLU A 474 -22.18 16.36 15.23
N ARG A 475 -23.20 16.77 14.47
CA ARG A 475 -24.15 15.85 13.81
C ARG A 475 -23.53 15.04 12.67
N ASP A 476 -22.61 15.62 11.91
CA ASP A 476 -22.00 14.97 10.75
C ASP A 476 -20.58 15.52 10.51
N LYS A 477 -19.63 15.08 11.34
CA LYS A 477 -18.25 15.60 11.37
C LYS A 477 -17.45 15.26 10.11
N LEU A 478 -17.89 14.25 9.33
CA LEU A 478 -17.27 13.87 8.06
C LEU A 478 -17.66 14.84 6.94
N ASN A 479 -18.96 15.10 6.79
CA ASN A 479 -19.50 15.85 5.66
C ASN A 479 -19.70 17.34 5.95
N PHE A 480 -19.66 17.76 7.22
CA PHE A 480 -19.67 19.17 7.61
C PHE A 480 -18.46 19.90 7.03
N ARG A 481 -18.73 20.94 6.24
CA ARG A 481 -17.73 21.89 5.72
C ARG A 481 -17.87 23.21 6.47
N TYR A 482 -16.79 23.75 7.00
CA TYR A 482 -16.81 25.10 7.57
C TYR A 482 -17.13 26.15 6.50
N PRO A 483 -17.86 27.24 6.81
CA PRO A 483 -18.07 28.34 5.87
C PRO A 483 -16.72 28.93 5.43
N ASN A 484 -16.50 28.97 4.11
CA ASN A 484 -15.21 29.34 3.48
C ASN A 484 -14.00 28.49 3.91
N GLY A 485 -14.23 27.26 4.38
CA GLY A 485 -13.20 26.30 4.77
C GLY A 485 -13.46 24.90 4.21
N GLU A 486 -12.94 23.89 4.90
CA GLU A 486 -12.92 22.48 4.47
C GLU A 486 -13.85 21.59 5.30
N SER A 487 -14.17 20.43 4.73
CA SER A 487 -14.67 19.24 5.41
C SER A 487 -13.58 18.17 5.49
N TYR A 488 -13.77 17.10 6.27
CA TYR A 488 -12.87 15.94 6.23
C TYR A 488 -12.79 15.31 4.82
N GLN A 489 -13.87 15.39 4.03
CA GLN A 489 -13.85 14.94 2.64
C GLN A 489 -12.94 15.78 1.74
N ASP A 490 -12.88 17.09 1.95
CA ASP A 490 -11.98 17.97 1.19
C ASP A 490 -10.52 17.63 1.50
N VAL A 491 -10.21 17.41 2.78
CA VAL A 491 -8.91 16.93 3.25
C VAL A 491 -8.54 15.60 2.58
N ILE A 492 -9.43 14.61 2.57
CA ILE A 492 -9.24 13.32 1.86
C ILE A 492 -9.00 13.57 0.36
N GLY A 493 -9.80 14.45 -0.27
CA GLY A 493 -9.69 14.82 -1.67
C GLY A 493 -8.32 15.40 -2.04
N ARG A 494 -7.81 16.36 -1.25
CA ARG A 494 -6.49 16.98 -1.45
C ARG A 494 -5.31 16.11 -1.04
N LEU A 495 -5.52 15.11 -0.19
CA LEU A 495 -4.48 14.15 0.21
C LEU A 495 -4.27 13.01 -0.80
N ARG A 496 -5.12 12.84 -1.82
CA ARG A 496 -4.92 11.82 -2.88
C ARG A 496 -3.50 11.81 -3.49
N PRO A 497 -2.88 12.95 -3.87
CA PRO A 497 -1.50 12.96 -4.38
C PRO A 497 -0.46 12.58 -3.31
N ILE A 498 -0.73 12.88 -2.03
CA ILE A 498 0.13 12.48 -0.91
C ILE A 498 0.08 10.96 -0.69
N ILE A 499 -1.10 10.34 -0.77
CA ILE A 499 -1.25 8.88 -0.73
C ILE A 499 -0.45 8.21 -1.86
N ILE A 500 -0.54 8.74 -3.09
CA ILE A 500 0.25 8.22 -4.23
C ILE A 500 1.75 8.33 -3.94
N GLU A 501 2.22 9.46 -3.40
CA GLU A 501 3.63 9.63 -3.05
C GLU A 501 4.07 8.66 -1.94
N LEU A 502 3.27 8.49 -0.88
CA LEU A 502 3.55 7.55 0.21
C LEU A 502 3.51 6.08 -0.23
N GLU A 503 2.74 5.72 -1.27
CA GLU A 503 2.74 4.40 -1.89
C GLU A 503 3.89 4.18 -2.89
N ARG A 504 4.41 5.26 -3.49
CA ARG A 504 5.56 5.27 -4.40
C ARG A 504 6.90 5.21 -3.67
N GLN A 505 6.99 5.81 -2.48
CA GLN A 505 8.23 5.96 -1.73
C GLN A 505 8.73 4.63 -1.16
N ARG A 506 9.80 4.09 -1.76
CA ARG A 506 10.47 2.86 -1.31
C ARG A 506 11.30 3.01 -0.03
N ARG A 507 11.60 4.25 0.37
CA ARG A 507 12.36 4.61 1.56
C ARG A 507 11.39 4.86 2.73
N SER A 508 11.81 4.58 3.95
CA SER A 508 11.02 4.95 5.13
C SER A 508 10.92 6.47 5.26
N ILE A 509 9.75 6.97 5.64
CA ILE A 509 9.39 8.40 5.60
C ILE A 509 8.68 8.84 6.88
N LEU A 510 9.05 10.03 7.39
CA LEU A 510 8.34 10.71 8.47
C LEU A 510 7.36 11.72 7.87
N VAL A 511 6.11 11.70 8.33
CA VAL A 511 5.08 12.69 7.99
C VAL A 511 4.75 13.53 9.20
N ILE A 512 5.11 14.83 9.17
CA ILE A 512 4.77 15.81 10.21
C ILE A 512 3.60 16.66 9.71
N SER A 513 2.43 16.52 10.34
CA SER A 513 1.22 17.28 9.97
C SER A 513 0.35 17.63 11.18
N HIS A 514 -0.95 17.83 11.02
CA HIS A 514 -1.90 18.15 12.08
C HIS A 514 -2.94 17.04 12.28
N LEU A 515 -3.92 17.22 13.18
CA LEU A 515 -4.79 16.16 13.64
C LEU A 515 -5.70 15.61 12.53
N ALA A 516 -6.40 16.47 11.77
CA ALA A 516 -7.32 15.97 10.74
C ALA A 516 -6.57 15.29 9.59
N VAL A 517 -5.41 15.83 9.20
CA VAL A 517 -4.53 15.22 8.20
C VAL A 517 -4.01 13.86 8.65
N GLN A 518 -3.47 13.74 9.87
CA GLN A 518 -2.95 12.47 10.37
C GLN A 518 -4.05 11.40 10.45
N ARG A 519 -5.27 11.77 10.85
CA ARG A 519 -6.44 10.86 10.84
C ARG A 519 -6.71 10.31 9.45
N CYS A 520 -6.74 11.17 8.43
CA CYS A 520 -6.99 10.77 7.04
C CYS A 520 -5.88 9.85 6.48
N LEU A 521 -4.61 10.14 6.79
CA LEU A 521 -3.46 9.32 6.37
C LEU A 521 -3.43 7.97 7.08
N TYR A 522 -3.65 7.95 8.40
CA TYR A 522 -3.76 6.73 9.20
C TYR A 522 -4.86 5.82 8.63
N ALA A 523 -6.07 6.37 8.46
CA ALA A 523 -7.23 5.65 7.97
C ALA A 523 -7.01 5.01 6.60
N TYR A 524 -6.28 5.69 5.70
CA TYR A 524 -5.90 5.09 4.42
C TYR A 524 -5.11 3.80 4.63
N PHE A 525 -4.06 3.79 5.45
CA PHE A 525 -3.19 2.62 5.59
C PHE A 525 -3.82 1.49 6.42
N THR A 526 -4.61 1.82 7.44
CA THR A 526 -5.35 0.84 8.26
C THR A 526 -6.59 0.30 7.58
N GLY A 527 -7.13 0.98 6.57
CA GLY A 527 -8.42 0.64 5.95
C GLY A 527 -9.62 0.97 6.84
N THR A 528 -9.49 1.97 7.72
CA THR A 528 -10.59 2.45 8.58
C THR A 528 -11.73 3.04 7.72
N PRO A 529 -13.01 2.77 8.04
CA PRO A 529 -14.17 3.36 7.36
C PRO A 529 -14.13 4.90 7.36
N MET A 530 -14.68 5.54 6.32
CA MET A 530 -14.60 7.00 6.15
C MET A 530 -15.33 7.74 7.28
N GLU A 531 -16.41 7.15 7.78
CA GLU A 531 -17.28 7.63 8.84
C GLU A 531 -16.57 7.71 10.20
N GLU A 532 -15.57 6.86 10.42
CA GLU A 532 -14.78 6.80 11.67
C GLU A 532 -13.59 7.79 11.66
N ILE A 533 -13.13 8.24 10.48
CA ILE A 533 -11.94 9.09 10.33
C ILE A 533 -11.96 10.33 11.24
N PRO A 534 -13.06 11.11 11.35
CA PRO A 534 -13.09 12.33 12.15
C PRO A 534 -12.98 12.10 13.67
N TYR A 535 -13.07 10.84 14.12
CA TYR A 535 -13.16 10.42 15.52
C TYR A 535 -11.95 9.59 15.98
N LEU A 536 -11.03 9.24 15.07
CA LEU A 536 -9.79 8.53 15.38
C LEU A 536 -8.96 9.28 16.44
N ASN A 537 -8.51 8.58 17.49
CA ASN A 537 -7.67 9.16 18.53
C ASN A 537 -6.21 9.17 18.05
N MET A 538 -5.60 10.36 17.98
CA MET A 538 -4.19 10.54 17.64
C MET A 538 -3.61 11.63 18.55
N ASP A 539 -2.97 11.17 19.62
CA ASP A 539 -2.48 12.03 20.69
C ASP A 539 -1.25 12.85 20.25
N MET A 540 -1.02 13.96 20.95
CA MET A 540 0.20 14.73 20.79
C MET A 540 1.42 13.93 21.27
N HIS A 541 2.61 14.33 20.83
CA HIS A 541 3.90 13.71 21.20
C HIS A 541 4.00 12.19 20.98
N THR A 542 3.12 11.65 20.15
CA THR A 542 3.03 10.22 19.84
C THR A 542 3.42 10.00 18.39
N VAL A 543 4.25 8.98 18.15
CA VAL A 543 4.59 8.52 16.80
C VAL A 543 3.80 7.25 16.52
N VAL A 544 3.12 7.23 15.38
CA VAL A 544 2.48 6.02 14.86
C VAL A 544 3.33 5.49 13.71
N GLU A 545 3.97 4.36 13.93
CA GLU A 545 4.71 3.62 12.92
C GLU A 545 3.78 2.69 12.16
N LEU A 546 3.70 2.89 10.85
CA LEU A 546 2.97 2.06 9.91
C LEU A 546 3.97 1.24 9.08
N ARG A 547 3.79 -0.09 9.03
CA ARG A 547 4.51 -0.97 8.09
C ARG A 547 3.52 -1.58 7.09
N PRO A 548 3.38 -1.01 5.88
CA PRO A 548 2.49 -1.54 4.85
C PRO A 548 2.89 -2.96 4.43
N GLY A 549 2.04 -3.94 4.74
CA GLY A 549 2.22 -5.34 4.37
C GLY A 549 1.47 -5.73 3.09
N ALA A 550 1.60 -7.01 2.71
CA ALA A 550 0.92 -7.57 1.54
C ALA A 550 -0.60 -7.82 1.75
N PHE A 551 -1.07 -7.75 2.99
CA PHE A 551 -2.48 -7.98 3.30
C PHE A 551 -3.04 -6.90 4.21
N ASP A 552 -2.28 -6.51 5.23
CA ASP A 552 -2.70 -5.55 6.26
C ASP A 552 -1.51 -4.64 6.59
N CYS A 553 -1.76 -3.49 7.22
CA CYS A 553 -0.70 -2.63 7.73
C CYS A 553 -0.43 -2.98 9.19
N GLN A 554 0.82 -3.26 9.56
CA GLN A 554 1.19 -3.34 10.97
C GLN A 554 1.25 -1.92 11.53
N VAL A 555 0.76 -1.75 12.76
CA VAL A 555 0.69 -0.45 13.44
C VAL A 555 1.35 -0.59 14.81
N ARG A 556 2.28 0.31 15.13
CA ARG A 556 2.83 0.50 16.47
C ARG A 556 2.69 1.97 16.84
N SER A 557 2.24 2.26 18.05
CA SER A 557 2.20 3.63 18.58
C SER A 557 3.16 3.74 19.76
N GLU A 558 3.93 4.81 19.81
CA GLU A 558 4.86 5.09 20.90
C GLU A 558 4.73 6.56 21.30
N ASN A 559 4.28 6.81 22.54
CA ASN A 559 4.40 8.15 23.12
C ASN A 559 5.87 8.37 23.47
N LEU A 560 6.43 9.49 23.02
CA LEU A 560 7.85 9.82 23.23
C LEU A 560 8.06 10.92 24.28
N TRP A 561 7.00 11.64 24.67
CA TRP A 561 7.05 12.69 25.67
C TRP A 561 5.66 13.02 26.23
N ASP A 562 5.60 13.47 27.48
CA ASP A 562 4.38 13.94 28.13
C ASP A 562 4.00 15.36 27.69
N THR A 563 2.74 15.55 27.32
CA THR A 563 2.19 16.87 27.02
C THR A 563 2.02 17.73 28.26
N SER A 564 1.97 19.05 28.09
CA SER A 564 1.60 19.95 29.18
C SER A 564 0.15 19.68 29.64
N PRO A 565 -0.21 19.83 30.94
CA PRO A 565 -1.55 19.52 31.46
C PRO A 565 -2.70 20.30 30.78
N GLU A 566 -2.38 21.48 30.25
CA GLU A 566 -3.29 22.36 29.52
C GLU A 566 -3.50 21.93 28.06
N CYS A 567 -2.72 20.96 27.56
CA CYS A 567 -2.80 20.52 26.18
C CYS A 567 -4.15 19.82 25.95
N PRO A 568 -5.02 20.36 25.07
CA PRO A 568 -6.36 19.81 24.90
C PRO A 568 -6.27 18.39 24.36
N THR A 569 -6.83 17.44 25.12
CA THR A 569 -7.11 16.11 24.60
C THR A 569 -7.96 16.22 23.33
N PRO A 570 -7.75 15.36 22.32
CA PRO A 570 -8.52 15.44 21.08
C PRO A 570 -10.02 15.44 21.38
N LEU A 571 -10.71 16.55 21.09
CA LEU A 571 -12.16 16.64 21.20
C LEU A 571 -12.76 15.56 20.29
N ARG A 572 -13.35 14.53 20.92
CA ARG A 572 -13.82 13.31 20.26
C ARG A 572 -14.73 13.63 19.09
#